data_AF-A0A662SEF6-F1
#
_entry.id   AF-A0A662SEF6-F1
#
_cell.length_a   1.000
_cell.length_b   1.000
_cell.length_c   1.000
_cell.angle_alpha   90.00
_cell.angle_beta   90.00
_cell.angle_gamma   90.00
#
_symmetry.space_group_name_H-M   'P 1'
#
loop_
_entity.id
_entity.type
_entity.pdbx_description
1 polymer ?
#
loop_
_entity_poly.entity_id
_entity_poly.type
_entity_poly.pdbx_seq_one_letter_code
_entity_poly.pdbx_strand_id
1 'polypeptide(L)'
;MNWPVRNLNLWYIAQSHGDRTSYGRHDGEDWNLITGGNTDLGQPLHAIAEGEVTSVHRHTSTPTFGKHIHIKHDGPWGTIYSHYAHCDSINVAIGDVVHEGQVVATLGKSGSLWSHLHWSIKIKPCGIDNVPNNLIELNDCWIDPSRFINRWINYEGGDMGCEEDLTKCNSDLAEEQQRLVDCRRERGELENEVEWLKDENEKLSDDNDRLTEALQNCGEGELPELEGWSVDSLILKKDEN
;
A
#
# COMPACT_ATOMS: atom_id res chain seq x y z
N MET A 1 14.79 -0.41 17.67
CA MET A 1 14.25 0.18 16.43
C MET A 1 12.77 -0.17 16.36
N ASN A 2 11.95 0.71 15.79
CA ASN A 2 10.49 0.56 15.72
C ASN A 2 9.96 1.01 14.35
N TRP A 3 8.72 0.64 14.04
CA TRP A 3 7.98 1.15 12.88
C TRP A 3 7.57 2.62 13.07
N PRO A 4 7.43 3.39 11.97
CA PRO A 4 7.02 4.80 12.03
C PRO A 4 5.54 4.97 12.39
N VAL A 5 4.76 3.88 12.38
CA VAL A 5 3.34 3.83 12.72
C VAL A 5 3.06 2.68 13.69
N ARG A 6 1.91 2.74 14.37
CA ARG A 6 1.41 1.67 15.26
C ARG A 6 0.36 0.81 14.56
N ASN A 7 0.15 -0.40 15.08
CA ASN A 7 -0.80 -1.39 14.55
C ASN A 7 -0.54 -1.69 13.06
N LEU A 8 0.68 -2.12 12.74
CA LEU A 8 1.16 -2.31 11.37
C LEU A 8 0.21 -3.14 10.50
N ASN A 9 -0.49 -4.09 11.09
CA ASN A 9 -1.49 -4.95 10.44
C ASN A 9 -2.73 -4.19 9.89
N LEU A 10 -2.88 -2.90 10.22
CA LEU A 10 -3.93 -2.02 9.69
C LEU A 10 -3.44 -1.16 8.52
N TRP A 11 -2.17 -1.27 8.13
CA TRP A 11 -1.57 -0.49 7.06
C TRP A 11 -1.22 -1.38 5.87
N TYR A 12 -1.19 -0.77 4.69
CA TYR A 12 -0.63 -1.39 3.49
C TYR A 12 0.22 -0.38 2.71
N ILE A 13 1.15 -0.90 1.93
CA ILE A 13 1.99 -0.13 1.01
C ILE A 13 1.17 0.11 -0.26
N ALA A 14 0.74 1.35 -0.46
CA ALA A 14 0.00 1.80 -1.65
C ALA A 14 0.93 2.08 -2.83
N GLN A 15 2.16 2.55 -2.56
CA GLN A 15 3.21 2.73 -3.55
C GLN A 15 4.56 2.30 -2.97
N SER A 16 5.29 1.46 -3.70
CA SER A 16 6.51 0.80 -3.22
C SER A 16 7.75 1.62 -3.51
N HIS A 17 8.82 1.36 -2.75
CA HIS A 17 10.15 1.88 -3.04
C HIS A 17 10.63 1.40 -4.42
N GLY A 18 11.17 2.34 -5.21
CA GLY A 18 11.68 2.08 -6.56
C GLY A 18 10.61 2.04 -7.65
N ASP A 19 9.32 2.22 -7.33
CA ASP A 19 8.27 2.33 -8.35
C ASP A 19 8.56 3.47 -9.32
N ARG A 20 8.23 3.26 -10.60
CA ARG A 20 8.37 4.30 -11.62
C ARG A 20 7.26 5.33 -11.47
N THR A 21 7.62 6.58 -11.30
CA THR A 21 6.68 7.71 -11.16
C THR A 21 6.81 8.67 -12.35
N SER A 22 5.94 9.68 -12.42
CA SER A 22 6.06 10.76 -13.41
C SER A 22 7.28 11.67 -13.16
N TYR A 23 7.89 11.61 -11.98
CA TYR A 23 9.02 12.44 -11.54
C TYR A 23 10.31 11.63 -11.31
N GLY A 24 10.33 10.32 -11.63
CA GLY A 24 11.53 9.50 -11.54
C GLY A 24 11.28 8.11 -10.95
N ARG A 25 11.96 7.82 -9.86
CA ARG A 25 11.79 6.63 -9.02
C ARG A 25 11.29 7.05 -7.65
N HIS A 26 10.41 6.24 -7.10
CA HIS A 26 9.86 6.47 -5.78
C HIS A 26 10.92 6.18 -4.72
N ASP A 27 11.28 7.17 -3.92
CA ASP A 27 12.43 7.10 -3.03
C ASP A 27 12.14 6.44 -1.67
N GLY A 28 10.86 6.29 -1.36
CA GLY A 28 10.36 5.66 -0.15
C GLY A 28 9.15 4.79 -0.43
N GLU A 29 8.29 4.66 0.57
CA GLU A 29 7.02 3.95 0.46
C GLU A 29 5.89 4.87 0.88
N ASP A 30 4.75 4.73 0.20
CA ASP A 30 3.51 5.42 0.53
C ASP A 30 2.58 4.43 1.22
N TRP A 31 2.23 4.74 2.46
CA TRP A 31 1.46 3.88 3.34
C TRP A 31 0.10 4.47 3.65
N ASN A 32 -0.93 3.63 3.58
CA ASN A 32 -2.30 3.99 3.91
C ASN A 32 -2.91 3.00 4.89
N LEU A 33 -3.89 3.46 5.67
CA LEU A 33 -4.76 2.57 6.44
C LEU A 33 -5.69 1.80 5.49
N ILE A 34 -5.95 0.53 5.82
CA ILE A 34 -6.87 -0.35 5.08
C ILE A 34 -8.31 0.19 4.99
N THR A 35 -8.68 1.13 5.87
CA THR A 35 -9.98 1.80 5.88
C THR A 35 -10.18 2.76 4.71
N GLY A 36 -9.11 3.13 3.99
CA GLY A 36 -9.16 3.91 2.75
C GLY A 36 -9.51 5.39 2.93
N GLY A 37 -9.57 6.12 1.82
CA GLY A 37 -9.82 7.58 1.83
C GLY A 37 -8.76 8.35 2.64
N ASN A 38 -9.18 9.37 3.39
CA ASN A 38 -8.29 10.13 4.26
C ASN A 38 -8.36 9.68 5.75
N THR A 39 -8.63 8.40 5.99
CA THR A 39 -8.85 7.87 7.36
C THR A 39 -7.57 7.77 8.19
N ASP A 40 -6.41 7.85 7.55
CA ASP A 40 -5.07 7.92 8.14
C ASP A 40 -4.68 9.35 8.57
N LEU A 41 -5.46 10.37 8.22
CA LEU A 41 -5.20 11.75 8.64
C LEU A 41 -5.18 11.87 10.17
N GLY A 42 -4.14 12.51 10.69
CA GLY A 42 -3.91 12.72 12.11
C GLY A 42 -3.26 11.54 12.83
N GLN A 43 -3.01 10.41 12.17
CA GLN A 43 -2.28 9.30 12.78
C GLN A 43 -0.90 9.76 13.28
N PRO A 44 -0.47 9.32 14.47
CA PRO A 44 0.84 9.71 15.00
C PRO A 44 1.97 9.05 14.21
N LEU A 45 3.00 9.85 13.89
CA LEU A 45 4.23 9.38 13.26
C LEU A 45 5.34 9.33 14.30
N HIS A 46 6.00 8.18 14.40
CA HIS A 46 6.95 7.85 15.45
C HIS A 46 8.39 7.81 14.92
N ALA A 47 9.34 8.29 15.71
CA ALA A 47 10.76 8.10 15.43
C ALA A 47 11.12 6.61 15.46
N ILE A 48 11.71 6.10 14.38
CA ILE A 48 12.08 4.68 14.24
C ILE A 48 13.21 4.24 15.19
N ALA A 49 14.02 5.18 15.68
CA ALA A 49 15.13 4.95 16.60
C ALA A 49 15.49 6.26 17.30
N GLU A 50 16.40 6.20 18.29
CA GLU A 50 17.05 7.41 18.80
C GLU A 50 17.74 8.16 17.65
N GLY A 51 17.69 9.50 17.67
CA GLY A 51 18.26 10.29 16.59
C GLY A 51 18.22 11.79 16.84
N GLU A 52 18.77 12.54 15.88
CA GLU A 52 18.79 14.00 15.87
C GLU A 52 18.03 14.52 14.65
N VAL A 53 17.12 15.47 14.85
CA VAL A 53 16.36 16.09 13.76
C VAL A 53 17.27 17.01 12.95
N THR A 54 17.53 16.66 11.70
CA THR A 54 18.47 17.41 10.84
C THR A 54 17.78 18.41 9.93
N SER A 55 16.49 18.24 9.66
CA SER A 55 15.73 19.13 8.77
C SER A 55 14.25 19.13 9.15
N VAL A 56 13.62 20.31 9.04
CA VAL A 56 12.18 20.53 9.24
C VAL A 56 11.69 21.51 8.18
N HIS A 57 10.73 21.08 7.37
CA HIS A 57 10.16 21.85 6.28
C HIS A 57 8.65 22.00 6.47
N ARG A 58 8.14 23.17 6.07
CA ARG A 58 6.75 23.55 6.33
C ARG A 58 6.03 24.10 5.09
N HIS A 59 6.57 23.89 3.89
CA HIS A 59 5.83 24.26 2.67
C HIS A 59 4.64 23.33 2.47
N THR A 60 3.65 23.77 1.70
CA THR A 60 2.41 23.01 1.47
C THR A 60 2.00 22.99 0.00
N SER A 61 2.85 23.50 -0.90
CA SER A 61 2.61 23.49 -2.34
C SER A 61 2.48 22.06 -2.86
N THR A 62 1.59 21.85 -3.83
CA THR A 62 1.30 20.53 -4.39
C THR A 62 1.66 20.55 -5.89
N PRO A 63 2.36 19.53 -6.42
CA PRO A 63 2.91 18.36 -5.73
C PRO A 63 4.29 18.65 -5.08
N THR A 64 4.47 18.34 -3.80
CA THR A 64 5.76 18.32 -3.07
C THR A 64 5.69 17.38 -1.87
N PHE A 65 6.79 17.16 -1.14
CA PHE A 65 6.75 16.49 0.18
C PHE A 65 5.93 17.21 1.25
N GLY A 66 5.53 18.47 1.02
CA GLY A 66 4.73 19.26 1.95
C GLY A 66 5.48 19.60 3.24
N LYS A 67 4.85 19.41 4.39
CA LYS A 67 5.52 19.47 5.68
C LYS A 67 6.22 18.13 5.89
N HIS A 68 7.53 18.17 6.10
CA HIS A 68 8.31 16.95 6.27
C HIS A 68 9.51 17.19 7.18
N ILE A 69 10.03 16.09 7.72
CA ILE A 69 11.20 16.10 8.61
C ILE A 69 12.21 15.04 8.19
N HIS A 70 13.48 15.30 8.46
CA HIS A 70 14.55 14.32 8.40
C HIS A 70 15.16 14.13 9.78
N ILE A 71 15.39 12.87 10.16
CA ILE A 71 16.01 12.51 11.44
C ILE A 71 17.21 11.61 11.14
N LYS A 72 18.39 12.04 11.59
CA LYS A 72 19.61 11.23 11.54
C LYS A 72 19.59 10.22 12.68
N HIS A 73 19.87 8.96 12.36
CA HIS A 73 20.02 7.89 13.34
C HIS A 73 21.40 7.25 13.17
N ASP A 74 22.04 6.93 14.29
CA ASP A 74 23.26 6.13 14.32
C ASP A 74 22.95 4.82 15.06
N GLY A 75 23.43 3.69 14.54
CA GLY A 75 23.23 2.39 15.17
C GLY A 75 24.11 1.29 14.57
N PRO A 76 23.87 0.01 14.92
CA PRO A 76 24.62 -1.13 14.38
C PRO A 76 24.58 -1.26 12.85
N TRP A 77 23.57 -0.67 12.23
CA TRP A 77 23.38 -0.55 10.78
C TRP A 77 24.17 0.59 10.12
N GLY A 78 24.92 1.36 10.91
CA GLY A 78 25.57 2.60 10.47
C GLY A 78 24.68 3.84 10.62
N THR A 79 25.06 4.91 9.94
CA THR A 79 24.28 6.16 9.91
C THR A 79 23.22 6.09 8.82
N ILE A 80 21.98 6.43 9.18
CA ILE A 80 20.88 6.60 8.23
C ILE A 80 20.11 7.89 8.52
N TYR A 81 19.23 8.28 7.61
CA TYR A 81 18.31 9.40 7.77
C TYR A 81 16.90 8.92 7.43
N SER A 82 15.99 8.95 8.40
CA SER A 82 14.57 8.71 8.12
C SER A 82 13.91 10.02 7.68
N HIS A 83 13.06 9.95 6.66
CA HIS A 83 12.31 11.08 6.11
C HIS A 83 10.82 10.77 6.24
N TYR A 84 10.06 11.67 6.84
CA TYR A 84 8.60 11.56 6.99
C TYR A 84 7.98 12.77 6.30
N ALA A 85 7.12 12.53 5.31
CA ALA A 85 6.51 13.58 4.50
C ALA A 85 4.98 13.63 4.63
N HIS A 86 4.39 14.61 3.97
CA HIS A 86 2.95 14.90 3.98
C HIS A 86 2.36 15.16 5.37
N CYS A 87 3.16 15.61 6.34
CA CYS A 87 2.73 15.79 7.73
C CYS A 87 1.63 16.87 7.88
N ASP A 88 0.70 16.67 8.80
CA ASP A 88 -0.26 17.70 9.21
C ASP A 88 0.37 18.65 10.23
N SER A 89 1.00 18.08 11.27
CA SER A 89 1.76 18.81 12.28
C SER A 89 3.15 18.20 12.49
N ILE A 90 4.10 19.02 12.93
CA ILE A 90 5.47 18.61 13.26
C ILE A 90 5.74 19.08 14.69
N ASN A 91 6.07 18.12 15.56
CA ASN A 91 6.21 18.32 17.01
C ASN A 91 7.66 18.51 17.47
N VAL A 92 8.58 18.61 16.52
CA VAL A 92 10.03 18.73 16.75
C VAL A 92 10.63 19.89 15.96
N ALA A 93 11.82 20.33 16.39
CA ALA A 93 12.64 21.34 15.75
C ALA A 93 13.99 20.76 15.31
N ILE A 94 14.68 21.45 14.40
CA ILE A 94 16.03 21.09 13.98
C ILE A 94 16.96 21.13 15.20
N GLY A 95 17.76 20.07 15.39
CA GLY A 95 18.67 19.89 16.51
C GLY A 95 18.05 19.17 17.71
N ASP A 96 16.74 18.88 17.70
CA ASP A 96 16.12 18.08 18.77
C ASP A 96 16.64 16.64 18.73
N VAL A 97 16.95 16.11 19.91
CA VAL A 97 17.18 14.67 20.11
C VAL A 97 15.83 13.99 20.34
N VAL A 98 15.56 12.94 19.60
CA VAL A 98 14.34 12.13 19.72
C VAL A 98 14.66 10.74 20.23
N HIS A 99 13.73 10.16 20.98
CA HIS A 99 13.83 8.77 21.42
C HIS A 99 13.03 7.84 20.51
N GLU A 100 13.44 6.57 20.46
CA GLU A 100 12.69 5.54 19.76
C GLU A 100 11.22 5.51 20.19
N GLY A 101 10.30 5.53 19.22
CA GLY A 101 8.86 5.52 19.45
C GLY A 101 8.27 6.87 19.89
N GLN A 102 9.07 7.93 20.03
CA GLN A 102 8.57 9.29 20.28
C GLN A 102 7.73 9.77 19.09
N VAL A 103 6.59 10.39 19.36
CA VAL A 103 5.76 11.02 18.32
C VAL A 103 6.45 12.31 17.85
N VAL A 104 6.85 12.35 16.59
CA VAL A 104 7.60 13.46 15.98
C VAL A 104 6.74 14.33 15.07
N ALA A 105 5.66 13.76 14.53
CA ALA A 105 4.72 14.44 13.64
C ALA A 105 3.35 13.76 13.67
N THR A 106 2.37 14.35 13.01
CA THR A 106 1.11 13.69 12.66
C THR A 106 0.97 13.59 11.15
N LEU A 107 0.40 12.48 10.67
CA LEU A 107 0.12 12.25 9.26
C LEU A 107 -0.88 13.29 8.76
N GLY A 108 -0.64 13.83 7.57
CA GLY A 108 -1.56 14.75 6.91
C GLY A 108 -1.64 14.51 5.42
N LYS A 109 -1.88 15.60 4.69
CA LYS A 109 -1.92 15.63 3.23
C LYS A 109 -1.22 16.85 2.66
N SER A 110 -0.30 17.45 3.42
CA SER A 110 0.41 18.64 2.91
C SER A 110 1.23 18.26 1.68
N GLY A 111 1.15 19.03 0.60
CA GLY A 111 1.88 18.73 -0.63
C GLY A 111 1.34 17.56 -1.47
N SER A 112 0.25 16.93 -1.03
CA SER A 112 -0.49 15.89 -1.76
C SER A 112 -1.99 16.21 -1.79
N LEU A 113 -2.74 15.54 -2.66
CA LEU A 113 -4.21 15.63 -2.69
C LEU A 113 -4.88 14.73 -1.64
N TRP A 114 -4.24 13.61 -1.30
CA TRP A 114 -4.76 12.57 -0.41
C TRP A 114 -3.78 12.30 0.73
N SER A 115 -4.30 12.00 1.92
CA SER A 115 -3.43 11.62 3.03
C SER A 115 -2.86 10.23 2.81
N HIS A 116 -1.57 10.13 3.12
CA HIS A 116 -0.77 8.92 3.19
C HIS A 116 0.52 9.26 3.93
N LEU A 117 1.18 8.27 4.50
CA LEU A 117 2.55 8.42 4.97
C LEU A 117 3.48 8.13 3.80
N HIS A 118 4.13 9.16 3.27
CA HIS A 118 5.35 8.97 2.49
C HIS A 118 6.53 8.93 3.46
N TRP A 119 7.29 7.83 3.48
CA TRP A 119 8.51 7.75 4.27
C TRP A 119 9.63 7.04 3.53
N SER A 120 10.85 7.52 3.73
CA SER A 120 12.04 6.96 3.10
C SER A 120 13.21 6.87 4.07
N ILE A 121 14.18 6.00 3.75
CA ILE A 121 15.43 5.88 4.48
C ILE A 121 16.57 6.18 3.52
N LYS A 122 17.39 7.17 3.90
CA LYS A 122 18.60 7.57 3.19
C LYS A 122 19.84 7.05 3.93
N ILE A 123 20.83 6.50 3.23
CA ILE A 123 22.12 6.06 3.81
C ILE A 123 23.16 7.18 3.87
N LYS A 124 22.88 8.32 3.22
CA LYS A 124 23.69 9.53 3.24
C LYS A 124 22.83 10.76 2.92
N PRO A 125 23.29 11.99 3.22
CA PRO A 125 22.63 13.19 2.73
C PRO A 125 22.72 13.26 1.20
N CYS A 126 21.57 13.33 0.52
CA CYS A 126 21.52 13.50 -0.95
C CYS A 126 20.51 14.57 -1.37
N GLY A 127 20.32 15.58 -0.52
CA GLY A 127 19.34 16.64 -0.71
C GLY A 127 18.04 16.39 0.05
N ILE A 128 17.42 17.49 0.44
CA ILE A 128 16.21 17.50 1.26
C ILE A 128 14.97 17.18 0.40
N ASP A 129 14.85 17.84 -0.75
CA ASP A 129 13.71 17.72 -1.67
C ASP A 129 14.05 16.94 -2.94
N ASN A 130 15.22 16.30 -2.97
CA ASN A 130 15.66 15.55 -4.13
C ASN A 130 14.86 14.25 -4.26
N VAL A 131 14.55 13.91 -5.51
CA VAL A 131 13.98 12.62 -5.90
C VAL A 131 14.91 11.97 -6.93
N PRO A 132 15.12 10.63 -6.88
CA PRO A 132 15.99 9.94 -7.80
C PRO A 132 15.35 9.81 -9.19
N ASN A 133 16.09 10.15 -10.24
CA ASN A 133 15.56 10.05 -11.61
C ASN A 133 15.53 8.60 -12.14
N ASN A 134 16.41 7.74 -11.61
CA ASN A 134 16.63 6.37 -12.07
C ASN A 134 17.10 5.48 -10.91
N LEU A 135 17.22 4.18 -11.17
CA LEU A 135 17.59 3.20 -10.14
C LEU A 135 19.02 3.36 -9.62
N ILE A 136 19.94 3.94 -10.41
CA ILE A 136 21.32 4.18 -9.98
C ILE A 136 21.32 5.27 -8.91
N GLU A 137 20.64 6.39 -9.16
CA GLU A 137 20.47 7.46 -8.19
C GLU A 137 19.68 7.03 -6.95
N LEU A 138 18.65 6.19 -7.14
CA LEU A 138 17.89 5.60 -6.05
C LEU A 138 18.80 4.81 -5.12
N ASN A 139 19.52 3.82 -5.67
CA ASN A 139 20.36 2.91 -4.88
C ASN A 139 21.64 3.58 -4.35
N ASP A 140 22.01 4.75 -4.85
CA ASP A 140 23.15 5.52 -4.35
C ASP A 140 22.87 6.20 -3.01
N CYS A 141 21.59 6.50 -2.71
CA CYS A 141 21.22 7.22 -1.49
C CYS A 141 20.07 6.61 -0.69
N TRP A 142 19.08 6.01 -1.32
CA TRP A 142 17.91 5.46 -0.66
C TRP A 142 17.96 3.94 -0.61
N ILE A 143 17.32 3.38 0.41
CA ILE A 143 17.13 1.94 0.57
C ILE A 143 15.67 1.65 0.86
N ASP A 144 15.24 0.43 0.51
CA ASP A 144 13.90 -0.07 0.84
C ASP A 144 13.66 0.03 2.36
N PRO A 145 12.71 0.87 2.80
CA PRO A 145 12.60 1.24 4.18
C PRO A 145 11.93 0.12 5.00
N SER A 146 10.96 -0.60 4.45
CA SER A 146 10.36 -1.79 5.07
C SER A 146 11.37 -2.90 5.29
N ARG A 147 12.16 -3.21 4.26
CA ARG A 147 13.19 -4.23 4.31
C ARG A 147 14.26 -3.88 5.34
N PHE A 148 14.63 -2.61 5.42
CA PHE A 148 15.58 -2.13 6.42
C PHE A 148 15.04 -2.32 7.85
N ILE A 149 13.82 -1.84 8.15
CA ILE A 149 13.25 -2.00 9.50
C ILE A 149 13.13 -3.48 9.87
N ASN A 150 12.60 -4.32 8.96
CA ASN A 150 12.46 -5.76 9.21
C ASN A 150 13.79 -6.45 9.56
N ARG A 151 14.90 -6.05 8.91
CA ARG A 151 16.23 -6.59 9.20
C ARG A 151 16.72 -6.24 10.60
N TRP A 152 16.36 -5.08 11.15
CA TRP A 152 16.99 -4.52 12.34
C TRP A 152 16.08 -4.42 13.57
N ILE A 153 14.76 -4.61 13.42
CA ILE A 153 13.80 -4.47 14.52
C ILE A 153 14.04 -5.45 15.68
N ASN A 154 14.55 -6.65 15.39
CA ASN A 154 14.85 -7.69 16.39
C ASN A 154 16.36 -7.95 16.52
N TYR A 155 17.22 -6.98 16.18
CA TYR A 155 18.66 -7.17 16.25
C TYR A 155 19.14 -7.22 17.72
N GLU A 156 19.54 -8.42 18.19
CA GLU A 156 20.01 -8.66 19.56
C GLU A 156 21.55 -8.67 19.72
N GLY A 157 22.31 -8.11 18.76
CA GLY A 157 23.76 -7.92 18.93
C GLY A 157 24.64 -9.14 18.60
N GLY A 158 24.20 -10.03 17.70
CA GLY A 158 25.04 -11.09 17.15
C GLY A 158 25.97 -10.58 16.04
N ASP A 159 27.20 -11.13 15.99
CA ASP A 159 28.16 -10.96 14.90
C ASP A 159 27.46 -11.28 13.57
N MET A 160 27.19 -10.24 12.78
CA MET A 160 26.61 -10.41 11.46
C MET A 160 27.75 -10.84 10.55
N GLY A 161 28.02 -12.15 10.56
CA GLY A 161 28.92 -12.80 9.64
C GLY A 161 28.76 -12.21 8.24
N CYS A 162 29.89 -11.79 7.70
CA CYS A 162 30.09 -11.30 6.35
C CYS A 162 29.07 -11.81 5.33
N GLU A 163 28.37 -10.86 4.71
CA GLU A 163 28.00 -10.89 3.27
C GLU A 163 27.22 -12.10 2.72
N GLU A 164 26.66 -12.98 3.56
CA GLU A 164 25.76 -14.04 3.09
C GLU A 164 24.30 -13.59 3.16
N ASP A 165 23.79 -13.35 1.96
CA ASP A 165 22.40 -13.56 1.54
C ASP A 165 21.41 -12.38 1.52
N LEU A 166 21.91 -11.18 1.20
CA LEU A 166 21.07 -10.11 0.63
C LEU A 166 20.38 -10.56 -0.68
N THR A 167 20.97 -11.50 -1.42
CA THR A 167 20.44 -12.02 -2.68
C THR A 167 19.28 -12.97 -2.45
N LYS A 168 19.39 -13.93 -1.52
CA LYS A 168 18.27 -14.84 -1.19
C LYS A 168 17.14 -14.15 -0.45
N CYS A 169 17.44 -13.26 0.50
CA CYS A 169 16.40 -12.49 1.16
C CYS A 169 15.66 -11.56 0.17
N ASN A 170 16.33 -11.08 -0.89
CA ASN A 170 15.67 -10.35 -1.98
C ASN A 170 14.85 -11.25 -2.90
N SER A 171 15.34 -12.45 -3.24
CA SER A 171 14.57 -13.39 -4.08
C SER A 171 13.33 -13.88 -3.35
N ASP A 172 13.44 -14.20 -2.06
CA ASP A 172 12.33 -14.69 -1.25
C ASP A 172 11.26 -13.60 -1.08
N LEU A 173 11.66 -12.33 -0.90
CA LEU A 173 10.72 -11.21 -0.82
C LEU A 173 10.06 -10.91 -2.18
N ALA A 174 10.82 -10.99 -3.28
CA ALA A 174 10.30 -10.78 -4.62
C ALA A 174 9.34 -11.91 -5.05
N GLU A 175 9.63 -13.14 -4.67
CA GLU A 175 8.74 -14.30 -4.90
C GLU A 175 7.44 -14.15 -4.10
N GLU A 176 7.52 -13.70 -2.84
CA GLU A 176 6.32 -13.48 -2.01
C GLU A 176 5.50 -12.27 -2.49
N GLN A 177 6.16 -11.19 -2.92
CA GLN A 177 5.48 -10.05 -3.54
C GLN A 177 4.78 -10.44 -4.85
N GLN A 178 5.43 -11.23 -5.70
CA GLN A 178 4.83 -11.75 -6.93
C GLN A 178 3.63 -12.64 -6.63
N ARG A 179 3.73 -13.53 -5.62
CA ARG A 179 2.59 -14.34 -5.15
C ARG A 179 1.41 -13.48 -4.69
N LEU A 180 1.65 -12.38 -3.99
CA LEU A 180 0.59 -11.47 -3.56
C LEU A 180 -0.04 -10.69 -4.74
N VAL A 181 0.75 -10.36 -5.76
CA VAL A 181 0.24 -9.77 -7.01
C VAL A 181 -0.64 -10.77 -7.75
N ASP A 182 -0.18 -12.02 -7.89
CA ASP A 182 -0.93 -13.08 -8.56
C ASP A 182 -2.22 -13.43 -7.82
N CYS A 183 -2.17 -13.55 -6.49
CA CYS A 183 -3.35 -13.76 -5.64
C CYS A 183 -4.37 -12.62 -5.77
N ARG A 184 -3.91 -11.36 -5.91
CA ARG A 184 -4.81 -10.22 -6.15
C ARG A 184 -5.45 -10.26 -7.53
N ARG A 185 -4.72 -10.68 -8.56
CA ARG A 185 -5.25 -10.87 -9.92
C ARG A 185 -6.32 -11.96 -9.93
N GLU A 186 -6.03 -13.13 -9.33
CA GLU A 186 -6.98 -14.24 -9.19
C GLU A 186 -8.22 -13.82 -8.40
N ARG A 187 -8.06 -13.04 -7.32
CA ARG A 187 -9.21 -12.48 -6.59
C ARG A 187 -10.06 -11.58 -7.46
N GLY A 188 -9.45 -10.72 -8.29
CA GLY A 188 -10.19 -9.87 -9.23
C GLY A 188 -10.93 -10.66 -10.31
N GLU A 189 -10.34 -11.75 -10.80
CA GLU A 189 -11.00 -12.69 -11.73
C GLU A 189 -12.21 -13.36 -11.07
N LEU A 190 -12.06 -13.83 -9.82
CA LEU A 190 -13.16 -14.40 -9.03
C LEU A 190 -14.25 -13.37 -8.70
N GLU A 191 -13.89 -12.12 -8.41
CA GLU A 191 -14.86 -11.03 -8.16
C GLU A 191 -15.70 -10.76 -9.42
N ASN A 192 -15.09 -10.77 -10.61
CA ASN A 192 -15.83 -10.66 -11.88
C ASN A 192 -16.73 -11.86 -12.14
N GLU A 193 -16.27 -13.08 -11.83
CA GLU A 193 -17.09 -14.30 -11.96
C GLU A 193 -18.28 -14.29 -10.99
N VAL A 194 -18.07 -13.83 -9.75
CA VAL A 194 -19.13 -13.65 -8.76
C VAL A 194 -20.15 -12.61 -9.23
N GLU A 195 -19.72 -11.51 -9.84
CA GLU A 195 -20.63 -10.49 -10.37
C GLU A 195 -21.46 -11.05 -11.54
N TRP A 196 -20.82 -11.77 -12.46
CA TRP A 196 -21.52 -12.45 -13.56
C TRP A 196 -22.56 -13.46 -13.06
N LEU A 197 -22.22 -14.25 -12.04
CA LEU A 197 -23.14 -15.21 -11.42
C LEU A 197 -24.35 -14.53 -10.75
N LYS A 198 -24.17 -13.33 -10.18
CA LYS A 198 -25.29 -12.56 -9.62
C LYS A 198 -26.25 -12.11 -10.72
N ASP A 199 -25.72 -11.55 -11.81
CA ASP A 199 -26.53 -11.10 -12.95
C ASP A 199 -27.33 -12.25 -13.56
N GLU A 200 -26.72 -13.43 -13.70
CA GLU A 200 -27.41 -14.60 -14.25
C GLU A 200 -28.49 -15.15 -13.29
N ASN A 201 -28.23 -15.11 -11.99
CA ASN A 201 -29.21 -15.50 -10.98
C ASN A 201 -30.40 -14.52 -10.92
N GLU A 202 -30.20 -13.24 -11.18
CA GLU A 202 -31.28 -12.25 -11.29
C GLU A 202 -32.19 -12.54 -12.49
N LYS A 203 -31.62 -12.85 -13.67
CA LYS A 203 -32.41 -13.25 -14.84
C LYS A 203 -33.24 -14.52 -14.60
N LEU A 204 -32.64 -15.52 -13.95
CA LEU A 204 -33.36 -16.75 -13.58
C LEU A 204 -34.51 -16.48 -12.60
N SER A 205 -34.33 -15.50 -11.70
CA SER A 205 -35.39 -15.06 -10.80
C SER A 205 -36.53 -14.41 -11.57
N ASP A 206 -36.24 -13.50 -12.50
CA ASP A 206 -37.25 -12.84 -13.34
C ASP A 206 -38.04 -13.84 -14.19
N ASP A 207 -37.36 -14.83 -14.76
CA ASP A 207 -38.00 -15.89 -15.53
C ASP A 207 -38.89 -16.80 -14.65
N ASN A 208 -38.46 -17.09 -13.42
CA ASN A 208 -39.27 -17.85 -12.47
C ASN A 208 -40.51 -17.06 -12.01
N ASP A 209 -40.42 -15.74 -11.85
CA ASP A 209 -41.55 -14.87 -11.54
C ASP A 209 -42.55 -14.84 -12.71
N ARG A 210 -42.07 -14.72 -13.95
CA ARG A 210 -42.90 -14.81 -15.17
C ARG A 210 -43.61 -16.14 -15.31
N LEU A 211 -42.92 -17.26 -15.03
CA LEU A 211 -43.53 -18.58 -15.03
C LEU A 211 -44.59 -18.71 -13.93
N THR A 212 -44.33 -18.15 -12.75
CA THR A 212 -45.28 -18.14 -11.63
C THR A 212 -46.54 -17.34 -11.99
N GLU A 213 -46.40 -16.17 -12.61
CA GLU A 213 -47.51 -15.35 -13.11
C GLU A 213 -48.29 -16.08 -14.21
N ALA A 214 -47.61 -16.70 -15.18
CA ALA A 214 -48.24 -17.50 -16.22
C ALA A 214 -49.04 -18.68 -15.64
N LEU A 215 -48.51 -19.36 -14.62
CA LEU A 215 -49.20 -20.46 -13.93
C LEU A 215 -50.43 -19.97 -13.14
N GLN A 216 -50.37 -18.80 -12.52
CA GLN A 216 -51.52 -18.19 -11.85
C GLN A 216 -52.63 -17.84 -12.85
N ASN A 217 -52.26 -17.34 -14.03
CA ASN A 217 -53.21 -16.96 -15.09
C ASN A 217 -53.77 -18.17 -15.87
N CYS A 218 -53.07 -19.32 -15.88
CA CYS A 218 -53.59 -20.57 -16.45
C CYS A 218 -54.85 -21.10 -15.74
N GLY A 219 -55.15 -20.63 -14.52
CA GLY A 219 -56.43 -20.88 -13.85
C GLY A 219 -57.65 -20.24 -14.53
N GLU A 220 -57.43 -19.31 -15.49
CA GLU A 220 -58.49 -18.51 -16.14
C GLU A 220 -58.72 -18.82 -17.63
N GLY A 221 -58.02 -19.80 -18.21
CA GLY A 221 -58.47 -20.46 -19.45
C GLY A 221 -57.78 -20.10 -20.78
N GLU A 222 -56.62 -19.45 -20.78
CA GLU A 222 -55.75 -19.36 -21.98
C GLU A 222 -54.27 -19.57 -21.59
N LEU A 223 -53.57 -20.49 -22.28
CA LEU A 223 -52.12 -20.67 -22.16
C LEU A 223 -51.42 -19.57 -22.96
N PRO A 224 -50.50 -18.77 -22.37
CA PRO A 224 -49.75 -17.79 -23.13
C PRO A 224 -48.73 -18.48 -24.05
N GLU A 225 -48.65 -18.04 -25.31
CA GLU A 225 -47.60 -18.45 -26.23
C GLU A 225 -46.25 -17.92 -25.73
N LEU A 226 -45.44 -18.81 -25.15
CA LEU A 226 -44.04 -18.55 -24.84
C LEU A 226 -43.22 -18.64 -26.14
N GLU A 227 -43.32 -17.61 -27.00
CA GLU A 227 -42.42 -17.48 -28.15
C GLU A 227 -40.96 -17.35 -27.66
N GLY A 228 -40.10 -18.29 -28.06
CA GLY A 228 -38.64 -18.16 -27.96
C GLY A 228 -37.92 -19.13 -27.02
N TRP A 229 -38.62 -19.99 -26.28
CA TRP A 229 -37.99 -20.96 -25.38
C TRP A 229 -37.70 -22.28 -26.10
N SER A 230 -36.45 -22.48 -26.56
CA SER A 230 -35.94 -23.80 -26.94
C SER A 230 -35.35 -24.49 -25.72
N VAL A 231 -35.72 -25.75 -25.48
CA VAL A 231 -35.13 -26.59 -24.42
C VAL A 231 -33.61 -26.77 -24.59
N ASP A 232 -33.08 -26.49 -25.78
CA ASP A 232 -31.65 -26.59 -26.08
C ASP A 232 -30.78 -25.49 -25.44
N SER A 233 -31.36 -24.39 -24.93
CA SER A 233 -30.59 -23.31 -24.29
C SER A 233 -30.21 -23.58 -22.82
N LEU A 234 -30.68 -24.69 -22.23
CA LEU A 234 -30.43 -25.06 -20.83
C LEU A 234 -29.28 -26.07 -20.64
N ILE A 235 -28.54 -26.41 -21.70
CA ILE A 235 -27.32 -27.21 -21.57
C ILE A 235 -26.14 -26.26 -21.34
N LEU A 236 -25.78 -26.11 -20.05
CA LEU A 236 -24.52 -25.54 -19.60
C LEU A 236 -23.34 -26.14 -20.41
N LYS A 237 -22.82 -25.39 -21.38
CA LYS A 237 -21.49 -25.64 -21.94
C LYS A 237 -20.45 -25.22 -20.92
N LYS A 238 -20.19 -26.11 -19.97
CA LYS A 238 -18.95 -26.13 -19.22
C LYS A 238 -17.96 -26.95 -20.03
N ASP A 239 -17.29 -26.33 -20.99
CA ASP A 239 -16.07 -26.84 -21.63
C ASP A 239 -15.47 -25.72 -22.49
N GLU A 240 -14.39 -25.09 -22.00
CA GLU A 240 -13.07 -25.10 -22.65
C GLU A 240 -12.06 -24.33 -21.78
N ASN A 241 -10.89 -24.99 -21.59
CA ASN A 241 -9.72 -24.51 -20.86
C ASN A 241 -9.01 -23.35 -21.56
#